data_AF-A0A397T827-F1
#
_entry.id   AF-A0A397T827-F1
#
_cell.length_a   1.000
_cell.length_b   1.000
_cell.length_c   1.000
_cell.angle_alpha   90.00
_cell.angle_beta   90.00
_cell.angle_gamma   90.00
#
_symmetry.space_group_name_H-M   'P 1'
#
loop_
_entity.id
_entity.type
_entity.pdbx_description
1 polymer ?
#
loop_
_entity_poly.entity_id
_entity_poly.type
_entity_poly.pdbx_seq_one_letter_code
_entity_poly.pdbx_strand_id
1 'polypeptide(L)'
;MTQPNLNLISESLKVLAGELPNLQNLPVLTVMESLERTAKILERNSEQVSQITQNFSLALSTQEQRMMARSINATVRDSHAKIEPLLKNDGTLPNDYPRNFSEIQSSSEEAIKSLLLEYGQSIEGDVIACKKRLLSYLGIVVLYI
;
A
#
# COMPACT_ATOMS: atom_id res chain seq x y z
N MET A 1 -16.45 -13.10 -0.44
CA MET A 1 -16.64 -12.57 0.93
C MET A 1 -17.73 -11.51 0.86
N THR A 2 -18.84 -11.69 1.58
CA THR A 2 -19.95 -10.74 1.67
C THR A 2 -19.55 -9.61 2.62
N GLN A 3 -19.24 -8.43 2.09
CA GLN A 3 -19.11 -7.23 2.92
C GLN A 3 -20.47 -6.95 3.60
N PRO A 4 -20.50 -6.63 4.91
CA PRO A 4 -21.70 -6.11 5.53
C PRO A 4 -22.09 -4.80 4.82
N ASN A 5 -23.32 -4.72 4.34
CA ASN A 5 -23.82 -3.63 3.52
C ASN A 5 -24.19 -2.44 4.43
N LEU A 6 -23.18 -1.85 5.09
CA LEU A 6 -23.32 -0.78 6.08
C LEU A 6 -24.00 0.46 5.48
N ASN A 7 -23.87 0.67 4.16
CA ASN A 7 -24.60 1.71 3.43
C ASN A 7 -26.12 1.44 3.45
N LEU A 8 -26.51 0.19 3.18
CA LEU A 8 -27.91 -0.26 3.22
C LEU A 8 -28.51 -0.13 4.65
N ILE A 9 -27.70 -0.37 5.68
CA ILE A 9 -28.11 -0.17 7.09
C ILE A 9 -28.23 1.33 7.42
N SER A 10 -27.29 2.18 6.98
CA SER A 10 -27.39 3.63 7.16
C SER A 10 -28.63 4.21 6.49
N GLU A 11 -28.89 3.82 5.23
CA GLU A 11 -30.09 4.23 4.49
C GLU A 11 -31.37 3.81 5.20
N SER A 12 -31.42 2.57 5.68
CA SER A 12 -32.57 2.06 6.46
C SER A 12 -32.79 2.85 7.75
N LEU A 13 -31.71 3.23 8.45
CA LEU A 13 -31.79 4.06 9.68
C LEU A 13 -32.25 5.49 9.39
N LYS A 14 -31.84 6.08 8.26
CA LYS A 14 -32.33 7.39 7.81
C LYS A 14 -33.82 7.37 7.49
N VAL A 15 -34.29 6.33 6.81
CA VAL A 15 -35.72 6.13 6.52
C VAL A 15 -36.51 5.98 7.83
N LEU A 16 -36.04 5.14 8.75
CA LEU A 16 -36.65 4.98 10.09
C LEU A 16 -36.72 6.29 10.87
N ALA A 17 -35.66 7.10 10.84
CA ALA A 17 -35.65 8.42 11.47
C ALA A 17 -36.69 9.37 10.84
N GLY A 18 -36.94 9.27 9.54
CA GLY A 18 -37.97 10.05 8.84
C GLY A 18 -39.41 9.62 9.16
N GLU A 19 -39.63 8.35 9.50
CA GLU A 19 -40.94 7.78 9.80
C GLU A 19 -41.34 7.88 11.29
N LEU A 20 -40.37 8.03 12.19
CA LEU A 20 -40.58 8.15 13.64
C LEU A 20 -41.50 9.30 14.10
N PRO A 21 -41.49 10.49 13.46
CA PRO A 21 -42.45 11.56 13.77
C PRO A 21 -43.92 11.17 13.57
N ASN A 22 -44.20 10.17 12.73
CA ASN A 22 -45.55 9.69 12.45
C ASN A 22 -46.09 8.74 13.53
N LEU A 23 -45.26 8.33 14.49
CA LEU A 23 -45.63 7.42 15.59
C LEU A 23 -46.10 8.22 16.82
N GLN A 24 -47.35 8.01 17.23
CA GLN A 24 -47.90 8.61 18.45
C GLN A 24 -47.31 7.93 19.71
N ASN A 25 -47.00 8.71 20.75
CA ASN A 25 -46.56 8.30 22.10
C ASN A 25 -45.07 7.90 22.34
N LEU A 26 -44.11 8.38 21.55
CA LEU A 26 -42.68 8.24 21.87
C LEU A 26 -42.05 9.59 22.28
N PRO A 27 -40.98 9.60 23.10
CA PRO A 27 -40.07 10.74 23.18
C PRO A 27 -39.27 10.82 21.86
N VAL A 28 -39.94 11.22 20.79
CA VAL A 28 -39.48 11.16 19.39
C VAL A 28 -38.16 11.90 19.19
N LEU A 29 -37.95 13.02 19.88
CA LEU A 29 -36.78 13.88 19.71
C LEU A 29 -35.47 13.18 20.09
N THR A 30 -35.41 12.52 21.27
CA THR A 30 -34.19 11.83 21.73
C THR A 30 -33.88 10.58 20.91
N VAL A 31 -34.92 9.87 20.44
CA VAL A 31 -34.76 8.69 19.57
C VAL A 31 -34.23 9.10 18.20
N MET A 32 -34.79 10.14 17.57
CA MET A 32 -34.31 10.64 16.28
C MET A 32 -32.85 11.12 16.32
N GLU A 33 -32.48 11.89 17.35
CA GLU A 33 -31.10 12.37 17.53
C GLU A 33 -30.11 11.20 17.70
N SER A 34 -30.52 10.16 18.42
CA SER A 34 -29.69 8.95 18.62
C SER A 34 -29.52 8.13 17.34
N LEU A 35 -30.58 7.98 16.54
CA LEU A 35 -30.54 7.27 15.26
C LEU A 35 -29.74 8.03 14.22
N GLU A 36 -29.91 9.34 14.13
CA GLU A 36 -29.14 10.19 13.22
C GLU A 36 -27.65 10.14 13.56
N ARG A 37 -27.30 10.19 14.85
CA ARG A 37 -25.92 10.04 15.32
C ARG A 37 -25.36 8.67 14.94
N THR A 38 -26.16 7.61 15.08
CA THR A 38 -25.76 6.24 14.74
C THR A 38 -25.53 6.08 13.25
N ALA A 39 -26.42 6.60 12.40
CA ALA A 39 -26.27 6.59 10.95
C ALA A 39 -24.99 7.33 10.51
N LYS A 40 -24.72 8.52 11.07
CA LYS A 40 -23.48 9.27 10.78
C LYS A 40 -22.20 8.53 11.19
N ILE A 41 -22.22 7.78 12.30
CA ILE A 41 -21.09 6.95 12.70
C ILE A 41 -20.90 5.79 11.71
N LEU A 42 -22.00 5.16 11.31
CA LEU A 42 -21.97 4.06 10.34
C LEU A 42 -21.40 4.49 8.99
N GLU A 43 -21.78 5.66 8.49
CA GLU A 43 -21.26 6.22 7.23
C GLU A 43 -19.76 6.46 7.29
N ARG A 44 -19.29 7.13 8.34
CA ARG A 44 -17.84 7.36 8.54
C ARG A 44 -17.07 6.05 8.61
N ASN A 45 -17.59 5.07 9.33
CA ASN A 45 -16.96 3.76 9.44
C ASN A 45 -16.96 3.04 8.07
N SER A 46 -18.04 3.13 7.30
CA SER A 46 -18.13 2.57 5.95
C SER A 46 -17.10 3.18 5.01
N GLU A 47 -16.96 4.51 5.02
CA GLU A 47 -15.96 5.24 4.23
C GLU A 47 -14.54 4.84 4.62
N GLN A 48 -14.24 4.77 5.92
CA GLN A 48 -12.94 4.33 6.43
C GLN A 48 -12.62 2.89 6.01
N VAL A 49 -13.57 1.97 6.14
CA VAL A 49 -13.39 0.57 5.72
C VAL A 49 -13.16 0.46 4.21
N SER A 50 -13.88 1.26 3.42
CA SER A 50 -13.69 1.32 1.97
C SER A 50 -12.27 1.80 1.62
N GLN A 51 -11.80 2.88 2.25
CA GLN A 51 -10.44 3.40 2.05
C GLN A 51 -9.36 2.38 2.47
N ILE A 52 -9.53 1.73 3.63
CA ILE A 52 -8.61 0.68 4.09
C ILE A 52 -8.55 -0.46 3.07
N THR A 53 -9.71 -0.89 2.56
CA THR A 53 -9.80 -1.98 1.57
C THR A 53 -9.10 -1.60 0.26
N GLN A 54 -9.29 -0.37 -0.22
CA GLN A 54 -8.63 0.13 -1.42
C GLN A 54 -7.10 0.22 -1.24
N ASN A 55 -6.65 0.80 -0.12
CA ASN A 55 -5.22 0.92 0.19
C ASN A 55 -4.57 -0.46 0.33
N PHE A 56 -5.26 -1.41 0.96
CA PHE A 56 -4.79 -2.79 1.08
C PHE A 56 -4.70 -3.48 -0.28
N SER A 57 -5.71 -3.34 -1.13
CA SER A 57 -5.69 -3.90 -2.48
C SER A 57 -4.55 -3.34 -3.33
N LEU A 58 -4.27 -2.04 -3.23
CA LEU A 58 -3.14 -1.41 -3.91
C LEU A 58 -1.81 -1.95 -3.38
N ALA A 59 -1.65 -2.01 -2.06
CA ALA A 59 -0.43 -2.52 -1.43
C ALA A 59 -0.15 -3.98 -1.82
N LEU A 60 -1.20 -4.82 -1.90
CA LEU A 60 -1.10 -6.21 -2.34
C LEU A 60 -0.66 -6.32 -3.80
N SER A 61 -1.30 -5.57 -4.70
CA SER A 61 -0.93 -5.54 -6.13
C SER A 61 0.53 -5.10 -6.33
N THR A 62 0.94 -4.02 -5.66
CA THR A 62 2.33 -3.54 -5.69
C THR A 62 3.31 -4.59 -5.15
N GLN A 63 2.92 -5.32 -4.10
CA GLN A 63 3.75 -6.40 -3.56
C GLN A 63 3.88 -7.58 -4.53
N GLU A 64 2.78 -7.99 -5.18
CA GLU A 64 2.80 -9.04 -6.20
C GLU A 64 3.71 -8.69 -7.38
N GLN A 65 3.61 -7.46 -7.89
CA GLN A 65 4.48 -6.98 -8.97
C GLN A 65 5.94 -6.94 -8.55
N ARG A 66 6.24 -6.49 -7.32
CA ARG A 66 7.60 -6.57 -6.76
C ARG A 66 8.11 -8.00 -6.67
N MET A 67 7.30 -8.94 -6.21
CA MET A 67 7.70 -10.37 -6.12
C MET A 67 8.00 -10.94 -7.51
N MET A 68 7.19 -10.60 -8.51
CA MET A 68 7.43 -11.02 -9.90
C MET A 68 8.74 -10.45 -10.44
N ALA A 69 8.98 -9.14 -10.28
CA ALA A 69 10.23 -8.50 -10.68
C ALA A 69 11.45 -9.13 -9.97
N ARG A 70 11.35 -9.39 -8.67
CA ARG A 70 12.41 -10.09 -7.90
C ARG A 70 12.66 -11.50 -8.42
N SER A 71 11.62 -12.24 -8.80
CA SER A 71 11.78 -13.57 -9.38
C SER A 71 12.50 -13.53 -10.73
N ILE A 72 12.24 -12.50 -11.54
CA ILE A 72 12.96 -12.29 -12.81
C ILE A 72 14.43 -11.94 -12.51
N ASN A 73 14.66 -10.99 -11.60
CA ASN A 73 15.99 -10.55 -11.20
C ASN A 73 16.85 -11.67 -10.58
N ALA A 74 16.23 -12.66 -9.92
CA ALA A 74 16.93 -13.82 -9.38
C ALA A 74 17.57 -14.70 -10.47
N THR A 75 17.17 -14.54 -11.74
CA THR A 75 17.77 -15.23 -12.90
C THR A 75 18.91 -14.46 -13.54
N VAL A 76 19.16 -13.20 -13.14
CA VAL A 76 20.27 -12.40 -13.65
C VAL A 76 21.60 -13.06 -13.24
N ARG A 77 22.46 -13.31 -14.23
CA ARG A 77 23.80 -13.91 -14.06
C ARG A 77 24.91 -13.09 -14.69
N ASP A 78 24.56 -12.21 -15.63
CA ASP A 78 25.49 -11.33 -16.35
C ASP A 78 25.41 -9.91 -15.79
N SER A 79 26.55 -9.21 -15.70
CA SER A 79 26.63 -7.86 -15.13
C SER A 79 25.93 -6.78 -15.96
N HIS A 80 25.71 -7.03 -17.25
CA HIS A 80 25.05 -6.13 -18.21
C HIS A 80 23.61 -6.57 -18.50
N ALA A 81 23.18 -7.73 -18.02
CA ALA A 81 21.79 -8.16 -18.17
C ALA A 81 20.86 -7.16 -17.48
N LYS A 82 19.73 -6.91 -18.15
CA LYS A 82 18.73 -5.96 -17.67
C LYS A 82 18.15 -6.45 -16.33
N ILE A 83 18.08 -5.54 -15.37
CA ILE A 83 17.35 -5.72 -14.12
C ILE A 83 15.93 -5.21 -14.33
N GLU A 84 14.95 -6.02 -13.96
CA GLU A 84 13.54 -5.62 -13.94
C GLU A 84 13.30 -4.66 -12.75
N PRO A 85 12.70 -3.50 -12.98
CA PRO A 85 12.55 -2.50 -11.94
C PRO A 85 11.44 -2.86 -10.93
N LEU A 86 11.69 -2.55 -9.66
CA LEU A 86 10.73 -2.77 -8.59
C LEU A 86 9.97 -1.47 -8.30
N LEU A 87 8.65 -1.58 -8.14
CA LEU A 87 7.81 -0.47 -7.67
C LEU A 87 8.15 -0.09 -6.22
N LYS A 88 8.01 1.19 -5.91
CA LYS A 88 8.01 1.73 -4.54
C LYS A 88 6.69 1.42 -3.84
N ASN A 89 6.58 1.79 -2.57
CA ASN A 89 5.37 1.57 -1.77
C ASN A 89 4.13 2.32 -2.29
N ASP A 90 4.33 3.42 -3.02
CA ASP A 90 3.26 4.19 -3.66
C ASP A 90 2.82 3.60 -5.01
N GLY A 91 3.42 2.49 -5.46
CA GLY A 91 3.11 1.86 -6.74
C GLY A 91 3.77 2.52 -7.95
N THR A 92 4.70 3.45 -7.75
CA THR A 92 5.46 4.10 -8.84
C THR A 92 6.88 3.54 -8.93
N LEU A 93 7.54 3.78 -10.07
CA LEU A 93 8.95 3.42 -10.25
C LEU A 93 9.88 4.51 -9.68
N PRO A 94 11.07 4.14 -9.18
CA PRO A 94 12.15 5.09 -8.91
C PRO A 94 12.58 5.82 -10.19
N ASN A 95 12.96 7.10 -10.06
CA ASN A 95 13.39 7.90 -11.21
C ASN A 95 14.74 7.42 -11.77
N ASP A 96 15.70 7.11 -10.91
CA ASP A 96 17.07 6.73 -11.28
C ASP A 96 17.33 5.25 -11.01
N TYR A 97 16.48 4.37 -11.56
CA TYR A 97 16.63 2.93 -11.36
C TYR A 97 17.81 2.37 -12.20
N PRO A 98 18.73 1.59 -11.60
CA PRO A 98 19.86 1.02 -12.31
C PRO A 98 19.40 -0.03 -13.33
N ARG A 99 19.89 0.08 -14.56
CA ARG A 99 19.50 -0.82 -15.67
C ARG A 99 20.10 -2.20 -15.54
N ASN A 100 21.29 -2.31 -14.92
CA ASN A 100 22.02 -3.55 -14.77
C ASN A 100 22.94 -3.52 -13.54
N PHE A 101 23.60 -4.64 -13.25
CA PHE A 101 24.47 -4.78 -12.10
C PHE A 101 25.73 -3.90 -12.18
N SER A 102 26.30 -3.71 -13.37
CA SER A 102 27.45 -2.82 -13.57
C SER A 102 27.12 -1.38 -13.16
N GLU A 103 25.92 -0.91 -13.46
CA GLU A 103 25.48 0.42 -13.03
C GLU A 103 25.43 0.51 -11.50
N ILE A 104 24.87 -0.49 -10.81
CA ILE A 104 24.87 -0.58 -9.34
C ILE A 104 26.29 -0.54 -8.77
N GLN A 105 27.24 -1.26 -9.38
CA GLN A 105 28.63 -1.26 -8.94
C GLN A 105 29.29 0.11 -9.11
N SER A 106 29.01 0.80 -10.21
CA SER A 106 29.56 2.13 -10.51
C SER A 106 28.83 3.28 -9.80
N SER A 107 27.62 3.06 -9.27
CA SER A 107 26.85 4.09 -8.58
C SER A 107 27.58 4.62 -7.34
N SER A 108 27.40 5.92 -7.09
CA SER A 108 27.88 6.57 -5.87
C SER A 108 27.12 6.07 -4.64
N GLU A 109 27.68 6.31 -3.46
CA GLU A 109 27.04 5.93 -2.20
C GLU A 109 25.71 6.65 -2.01
N GLU A 110 25.64 7.94 -2.37
CA GLU A 110 24.44 8.76 -2.28
C GLU A 110 23.31 8.21 -3.16
N ALA A 111 23.63 7.79 -4.40
CA ALA A 111 22.65 7.21 -5.31
C ALA A 111 22.08 5.89 -4.76
N ILE A 112 22.95 5.02 -4.21
CA ILE A 112 22.51 3.75 -3.61
C ILE A 112 21.66 4.01 -2.35
N LYS A 113 22.06 4.94 -1.48
CA LYS A 113 21.31 5.27 -0.27
C LYS A 113 19.97 5.94 -0.59
N SER A 114 19.92 6.81 -1.59
CA SER A 114 18.68 7.41 -2.09
C SER A 114 17.70 6.34 -2.56
N LEU A 115 18.16 5.39 -3.38
CA LEU A 115 17.31 4.29 -3.85
C LEU A 115 16.86 3.35 -2.72
N LEU A 116 17.73 3.05 -1.75
CA LEU A 116 17.35 2.29 -0.55
C LEU A 116 16.27 3.01 0.26
N LEU A 117 16.39 4.33 0.42
CA LEU A 117 15.40 5.15 1.12
C LEU A 117 14.04 5.13 0.40
N GLU A 118 14.02 5.22 -0.93
CA GLU A 118 12.78 5.09 -1.73
C GLU A 118 12.08 3.73 -1.52
N TYR A 119 12.85 2.68 -1.26
CA TYR A 119 12.34 1.34 -0.90
C TYR A 119 12.08 1.13 0.59
N GLY A 120 12.24 2.17 1.42
CA GLY A 120 12.10 2.08 2.88
C GLY A 120 13.10 1.13 3.53
N GLN A 121 14.26 0.91 2.92
CA GLN A 121 15.34 0.09 3.45
C GLN A 121 16.31 0.93 4.29
N SER A 122 17.01 0.27 5.22
CA SER A 122 18.06 0.94 6.00
C SER A 122 19.18 1.45 5.10
N ILE A 123 19.65 2.67 5.36
CA ILE A 123 20.80 3.32 4.70
C ILE A 123 22.06 3.28 5.56
N GLU A 124 22.03 2.56 6.69
CA GLU A 124 23.17 2.45 7.59
C GLU A 124 24.26 1.53 7.02
N GLY A 125 25.51 1.87 7.36
CA GLY A 125 26.71 1.19 6.90
C GLY A 125 27.43 1.92 5.77
N ASP A 126 28.53 1.31 5.34
CA ASP A 126 29.34 1.76 4.21
C ASP A 126 28.65 1.47 2.86
N VAL A 127 29.25 1.98 1.77
CA VAL A 127 28.73 1.78 0.41
C VAL A 127 28.60 0.30 0.03
N ILE A 128 29.49 -0.57 0.51
CA ILE A 128 29.48 -2.00 0.19
C ILE A 128 28.27 -2.67 0.85
N ALA A 129 28.03 -2.39 2.13
CA ALA A 129 26.86 -2.89 2.86
C ALA A 129 25.55 -2.39 2.22
N CYS A 130 25.49 -1.13 1.81
CA CYS A 130 24.33 -0.56 1.13
C CYS A 130 24.10 -1.24 -0.24
N LYS A 131 25.15 -1.45 -1.04
CA LYS A 131 25.05 -2.18 -2.32
C LYS A 131 24.57 -3.61 -2.13
N LYS A 132 25.14 -4.35 -1.17
CA LYS A 132 24.70 -5.71 -0.81
C LYS A 132 23.22 -5.75 -0.44
N ARG A 133 22.77 -4.78 0.35
CA ARG A 133 21.37 -4.65 0.78
C ARG A 133 20.44 -4.38 -0.41
N LEU A 134 20.82 -3.44 -1.28
CA LEU A 134 20.06 -3.11 -2.48
C LEU A 134 19.93 -4.36 -3.37
N LEU A 135 21.03 -5.04 -3.66
CA LEU A 135 21.03 -6.24 -4.51
C LEU A 135 20.14 -7.35 -3.96
N SER A 136 20.23 -7.60 -2.65
CA SER A 136 19.37 -8.56 -1.95
C SER A 136 17.89 -8.17 -2.02
N TYR A 137 17.59 -6.87 -1.88
CA TYR A 137 16.23 -6.35 -2.00
C TYR A 137 15.68 -6.54 -3.41
N LEU A 138 16.47 -6.21 -4.44
CA LEU A 138 16.10 -6.38 -5.85
C LEU A 138 15.95 -7.85 -6.26
N GLY A 139 16.36 -8.80 -5.41
CA GLY A 139 16.27 -10.23 -5.68
C GLY A 139 17.42 -10.79 -6.51
N ILE A 140 18.53 -10.04 -6.62
CA ILE A 140 19.69 -10.47 -7.41
C ILE A 140 20.60 -11.33 -6.54
N VAL A 141 20.83 -12.57 -6.97
CA VAL A 141 21.74 -13.50 -6.28
C VAL A 141 23.15 -13.20 -6.74
N VAL A 142 23.95 -12.59 -5.87
CA VAL A 142 25.33 -12.24 -6.19
C VAL A 142 26.28 -13.23 -5.52
N LEU A 143 27.06 -13.96 -6.34
CA LEU A 143 27.98 -14.98 -5.85
C LEU A 143 29.25 -14.38 -5.23
N TYR A 144 29.62 -13.13 -5.55
CA TYR A 144 30.76 -12.41 -4.97
C TYR A 144 30.55 -10.89 -4.96
N ILE A 145 30.69 -10.26 -3.79
CA ILE A 145 30.78 -8.79 -3.59
C ILE A 145 31.83 -8.51 -2.53
#